data_AF-S8ECA1-F1
#
_entry.id   AF-S8ECA1-F1
#
_cell.length_a   1.000
_cell.length_b   1.000
_cell.length_c   1.000
_cell.angle_alpha   90.00
_cell.angle_beta   90.00
_cell.angle_gamma   90.00
#
_symmetry.space_group_name_H-M   'P 1'
#
loop_
_entity.id
_entity.type
_entity.pdbx_description
1 polymer ?
#
loop_
_entity_poly.entity_id
_entity_poly.type
_entity_poly.pdbx_seq_one_letter_code
_entity_poly.pdbx_strand_id
1 'polypeptide(L)'
;MTGPTRTDGAMRPGPTGSKPPRPPNAWILYRIDKLRELAERRDPTAPKRLQPEISKEISELWKAEDPEVKREYERIADIKKQEHQMQYPNYKFQPIKKEDRVRQREEEKAEKARVKEELRKARGLQVPNLQNFSLASSSRRIAPYIP
;
A
#
# COMPACT_ATOMS: atom_id res chain seq x y z
N MET A 1 27.27 31.32 19.22
CA MET A 1 25.93 30.92 18.79
C MET A 1 25.97 29.43 18.45
N THR A 2 25.66 28.59 19.43
CA THR A 2 25.72 27.12 19.35
C THR A 2 24.49 26.60 18.62
N GLY A 3 24.69 25.89 17.50
CA GLY A 3 23.62 25.29 16.70
C GLY A 3 22.86 24.21 17.47
N PRO A 4 21.59 23.92 17.12
CA PRO A 4 20.77 23.00 17.90
C PRO A 4 21.23 21.56 17.75
N THR A 5 21.51 20.97 18.91
CA THR A 5 21.96 19.61 19.19
C THR A 5 21.04 18.57 18.53
N ARG A 6 21.62 17.64 17.75
CA ARG A 6 20.94 16.42 17.30
C ARG A 6 20.74 15.51 18.52
N THR A 7 19.59 15.58 19.17
CA THR A 7 19.22 14.62 20.21
C THR A 7 18.82 13.31 19.54
N ASP A 8 19.76 12.38 19.52
CA ASP A 8 19.57 10.96 19.21
C ASP A 8 18.71 10.34 20.33
N GLY A 9 17.39 10.34 20.12
CA GLY A 9 16.41 9.76 21.01
C GLY A 9 15.76 8.57 20.34
N ALA A 10 16.40 7.40 20.47
CA ALA A 10 15.83 6.13 20.07
C ALA A 10 14.52 5.87 20.84
N MET A 11 13.38 5.83 20.14
CA MET A 11 12.17 5.21 20.67
C MET A 11 11.41 4.45 19.57
N ARG A 12 11.23 3.17 19.85
CA ARG A 12 10.54 2.06 19.18
C ARG A 12 10.14 2.22 17.70
N PRO A 13 10.72 1.41 16.78
CA PRO A 13 10.12 1.22 15.46
C PRO A 13 8.75 0.54 15.63
N GLY A 14 7.74 1.06 14.94
CA GLY A 14 6.53 0.30 14.64
C GLY A 14 6.87 -1.02 13.91
N PRO A 15 5.92 -1.95 13.72
CA PRO A 15 6.20 -3.35 13.39
C PRO A 15 6.79 -3.60 11.99
N THR A 16 7.24 -2.58 11.27
CA THR A 16 8.15 -2.70 10.15
C THR A 16 9.09 -1.49 10.23
N GLY A 17 10.39 -1.64 9.95
CA GLY A 17 11.39 -0.54 9.97
C GLY A 17 11.17 0.55 8.89
N SER A 18 9.91 0.83 8.54
CA SER A 18 9.48 1.81 7.58
C SER A 18 9.24 3.16 8.25
N LYS A 19 9.60 4.24 7.55
CA LYS A 19 9.35 5.62 8.01
C LYS A 19 7.84 5.78 8.25
N PRO A 20 7.43 6.43 9.35
CA PRO A 20 6.01 6.62 9.64
C PRO A 20 5.29 7.30 8.46
N PRO A 21 4.06 6.86 8.13
CA PRO A 21 3.29 7.43 7.04
C PRO A 21 2.89 8.86 7.36
N ARG A 22 2.45 9.62 6.35
CA ARG A 22 1.95 10.98 6.57
C ARG A 22 0.61 10.92 7.31
N PRO A 23 0.32 11.86 8.22
CA PRO A 23 -1.04 11.99 8.74
C PRO A 23 -2.01 12.30 7.58
N PRO A 24 -3.20 11.67 7.56
CA PRO A 24 -4.19 11.92 6.51
C PRO A 24 -4.80 13.32 6.65
N ASN A 25 -5.07 13.99 5.53
CA ASN A 25 -5.84 15.23 5.50
C ASN A 25 -7.35 14.94 5.34
N ALA A 26 -8.18 15.98 5.37
CA ALA A 26 -9.65 15.87 5.27
C ALA A 26 -10.11 15.09 4.03
N TRP A 27 -9.56 15.42 2.85
CA TRP A 27 -9.88 14.71 1.60
C TRP A 27 -9.52 13.22 1.66
N ILE A 28 -8.37 12.88 2.27
CA ILE A 28 -7.91 11.48 2.35
C ILE A 28 -8.90 10.66 3.16
N LEU A 29 -9.35 11.21 4.29
CA LEU A 29 -10.36 10.59 5.14
C LEU A 29 -11.69 10.42 4.38
N TYR A 30 -12.20 11.50 3.79
CA TYR A 30 -13.42 11.48 2.99
C TYR A 30 -13.39 10.44 1.88
N ARG A 31 -12.28 10.38 1.12
CA ARG A 31 -12.15 9.40 0.03
C ARG A 31 -12.14 7.96 0.55
N ILE A 32 -11.50 7.68 1.68
CA ILE A 32 -11.48 6.33 2.26
C ILE A 32 -12.92 5.91 2.59
N ASP A 33 -13.70 6.80 3.19
CA ASP A 33 -15.08 6.54 3.57
C ASP A 33 -15.98 6.36 2.34
N LYS A 34 -15.85 7.23 1.33
CA LYS A 34 -16.58 7.08 0.05
C LYS A 34 -16.17 5.85 -0.75
N LEU A 35 -14.90 5.45 -0.71
CA LEU A 35 -14.45 4.20 -1.33
C LEU A 35 -15.10 2.98 -0.68
N ARG A 36 -15.25 3.00 0.65
CA ARG A 36 -15.94 1.94 1.39
C ARG A 36 -17.43 1.91 1.02
N GLU A 37 -18.09 3.06 1.05
CA GLU A 37 -19.52 3.20 0.68
C GLU A 37 -19.78 2.68 -0.75
N LEU A 38 -18.92 3.03 -1.72
CA LEU A 38 -19.03 2.54 -3.10
C LEU A 38 -18.71 1.05 -3.23
N ALA A 39 -17.81 0.51 -2.42
CA ALA A 39 -17.48 -0.91 -2.43
C ALA A 39 -18.62 -1.77 -1.86
N GLU A 40 -19.32 -1.28 -0.83
CA GLU A 40 -20.47 -1.96 -0.21
C GLU A 40 -21.69 -1.99 -1.12
N ARG A 41 -21.91 -0.93 -1.91
CA ARG A 41 -23.01 -0.86 -2.90
C ARG A 41 -22.74 -1.63 -4.18
N ARG A 42 -21.52 -2.14 -4.37
CA ARG A 42 -21.09 -2.75 -5.62
C ARG A 42 -21.53 -4.21 -5.70
N ASP A 43 -22.07 -4.59 -6.84
CA ASP A 43 -22.33 -6.00 -7.17
C ASP A 43 -21.01 -6.80 -7.15
N PRO A 44 -20.91 -7.89 -6.35
CA PRO A 44 -19.73 -8.76 -6.31
C PRO A 44 -19.34 -9.34 -7.67
N THR A 45 -20.30 -9.52 -8.57
CA THR A 45 -20.11 -10.12 -9.90
C THR A 45 -19.63 -9.12 -10.96
N ALA A 46 -19.80 -7.82 -10.71
CA ALA A 46 -19.35 -6.78 -11.62
C ALA A 46 -17.81 -6.79 -11.77
N PRO A 47 -17.25 -6.27 -12.88
CA PRO A 47 -15.81 -6.09 -13.03
C PRO A 47 -15.25 -5.03 -12.07
N LYS A 48 -13.97 -5.15 -11.70
CA LYS A 48 -13.32 -4.17 -10.80
C LYS A 48 -13.18 -2.82 -11.51
N ARG A 49 -13.70 -1.76 -10.90
CA ARG A 49 -13.54 -0.39 -11.40
C ARG A 49 -12.10 0.10 -11.19
N LEU A 50 -11.63 0.98 -12.07
CA LEU A 50 -10.27 1.51 -11.97
C LEU A 50 -10.21 2.61 -10.90
N GLN A 51 -9.19 2.56 -10.04
CA GLN A 51 -8.98 3.54 -8.97
C GLN A 51 -8.94 5.00 -9.45
N PRO A 52 -8.34 5.35 -10.62
CA PRO A 52 -8.39 6.72 -11.14
C PRO A 52 -9.80 7.20 -11.46
N GLU A 53 -10.68 6.34 -11.96
CA GLU A 53 -12.06 6.69 -12.29
C GLU A 53 -12.87 6.99 -11.03
N ILE A 54 -12.76 6.11 -10.03
CA ILE A 54 -13.43 6.31 -8.74
C ILE A 54 -12.91 7.58 -8.05
N SER A 55 -11.62 7.86 -8.16
CA SER A 55 -11.03 9.06 -7.55
C SER A 55 -11.52 10.34 -8.23
N LYS A 56 -11.80 10.31 -9.54
CA LYS A 56 -12.43 11.45 -10.24
C LYS A 56 -13.87 11.64 -9.75
N GLU A 57 -14.65 10.58 -9.67
CA GLU A 57 -16.03 10.62 -9.16
C GLU A 57 -16.10 11.20 -7.74
N ILE A 58 -15.28 10.68 -6.82
CA ILE A 58 -15.20 11.18 -5.43
C ILE A 58 -14.74 12.64 -5.36
N SER A 59 -13.87 13.08 -6.29
CA SER A 59 -13.42 14.47 -6.33
C SER A 59 -14.56 15.42 -6.68
N GLU A 60 -15.47 15.03 -7.58
CA GLU A 60 -16.67 15.82 -7.89
C GLU A 60 -17.66 15.79 -6.72
N LEU A 61 -17.84 14.63 -6.07
CA LEU A 61 -18.65 14.54 -4.85
C LEU A 61 -18.12 15.48 -3.76
N TRP A 62 -16.79 15.50 -3.52
CA TRP A 62 -16.19 16.40 -2.54
C TRP A 62 -16.44 17.87 -2.88
N LYS A 63 -16.39 18.27 -4.16
CA LYS A 63 -16.68 19.66 -4.53
C LYS A 63 -18.13 20.02 -4.19
N ALA A 64 -19.07 19.13 -4.50
CA ALA A 64 -20.50 19.32 -4.27
C ALA A 64 -20.95 19.10 -2.81
N GLU A 65 -20.11 18.50 -1.97
CA GLU A 65 -20.43 18.15 -0.58
C GLU A 65 -20.67 19.40 0.29
N ASP A 66 -21.56 19.24 1.28
CA ASP A 66 -21.95 20.30 2.20
C ASP A 66 -20.73 20.87 2.97
N PRO A 67 -20.64 22.21 3.13
CA PRO A 67 -19.58 22.84 3.91
C PRO A 67 -19.41 22.28 5.32
N GLU A 68 -20.50 21.89 5.99
CA GLU A 68 -20.50 21.34 7.34
C GLU A 68 -19.82 19.96 7.38
N VAL A 69 -20.09 19.13 6.38
CA VAL A 69 -19.44 17.83 6.24
C VAL A 69 -17.94 18.02 6.01
N LYS A 70 -17.54 18.96 5.14
CA LYS A 70 -16.13 19.28 4.90
C LYS A 70 -15.42 19.70 6.20
N ARG A 71 -16.07 20.57 6.97
CA ARG A 71 -15.59 21.07 8.27
C ARG A 71 -15.40 19.93 9.27
N GLU A 72 -16.29 18.95 9.28
CA GLU A 72 -16.14 17.77 10.14
C GLU A 72 -14.91 16.95 9.75
N TYR A 73 -14.68 16.71 8.45
CA TYR A 73 -13.46 16.02 8.01
C TYR A 73 -12.17 16.80 8.29
N GLU A 74 -12.22 18.13 8.25
CA GLU A 74 -11.11 19.00 8.69
C GLU A 74 -10.82 18.83 10.18
N ARG A 75 -11.85 18.83 11.02
CA ARG A 75 -11.74 18.58 12.46
C ARG A 75 -11.12 17.21 12.75
N ILE A 76 -11.57 16.16 12.05
CA ILE A 76 -11.02 14.81 12.20
C ILE A 76 -9.56 14.76 11.73
N ALA A 77 -9.22 15.44 10.62
CA ALA A 77 -7.85 15.52 10.13
C ALA A 77 -6.91 16.21 11.13
N ASP A 78 -7.36 17.28 11.80
CA ASP A 78 -6.59 17.95 12.84
C ASP A 78 -6.33 17.05 14.05
N ILE A 79 -7.35 16.29 14.49
CA ILE A 79 -7.18 15.30 15.56
C ILE A 79 -6.15 14.24 15.14
N LYS A 80 -6.26 13.69 13.92
CA LYS A 80 -5.32 12.69 13.41
C LYS A 80 -3.89 13.24 13.31
N LYS A 81 -3.74 14.50 12.95
CA LYS A 81 -2.44 15.19 12.92
C LYS A 81 -1.85 15.32 14.33
N GLN A 82 -2.66 15.69 15.32
CA GLN A 82 -2.23 15.77 16.72
C GLN A 82 -1.85 14.38 17.26
N GLU A 83 -2.70 13.37 17.06
CA GLU A 83 -2.39 11.97 17.40
C GLU A 83 -1.08 11.51 16.79
N HIS A 84 -0.87 11.79 15.50
CA HIS A 84 0.37 11.46 14.80
C HIS A 84 1.57 12.20 15.39
N GLN A 85 1.43 13.48 15.76
CA GLN A 85 2.52 14.25 16.37
C GLN A 85 2.90 13.70 17.76
N MET A 86 1.92 13.25 18.54
CA MET A 86 2.18 12.59 19.83
C MET A 86 2.85 11.22 19.65
N GLN A 87 2.42 10.44 18.65
CA GLN A 87 3.01 9.13 18.35
C GLN A 87 4.40 9.22 17.74
N TYR A 88 4.65 10.26 16.94
CA TYR A 88 5.90 10.48 16.21
C TYR A 88 6.42 11.90 16.45
N PRO A 89 6.93 12.22 17.66
CA PRO A 89 7.37 13.56 18.03
C PRO A 89 8.51 14.10 17.15
N ASN A 90 9.31 13.20 16.57
CA ASN A 90 10.43 13.54 15.68
C ASN A 90 10.06 13.42 14.19
N TYR A 91 8.77 13.29 13.85
CA TYR A 91 8.35 13.16 12.47
C TYR A 91 8.65 14.44 11.67
N LYS A 92 9.35 14.26 10.55
CA LYS A 92 9.58 15.32 9.57
C LYS A 92 9.32 14.79 8.17
N PHE A 93 8.50 15.52 7.42
CA PHE A 93 8.28 15.19 6.02
C PHE A 93 9.56 15.41 5.20
N GLN A 94 10.06 14.34 4.58
CA GLN A 94 11.25 14.32 3.74
C GLN A 94 10.88 13.83 2.34
N PRO A 95 10.52 14.70 1.40
CA PRO A 95 10.22 14.29 0.03
C PRO A 95 11.48 13.74 -0.64
N ILE A 96 11.33 12.60 -1.33
CA ILE A 96 12.39 12.02 -2.15
C ILE A 96 12.24 12.58 -3.57
N LYS A 97 13.35 13.01 -4.18
CA LYS A 97 13.37 13.46 -5.57
C LYS A 97 12.92 12.33 -6.50
N LYS A 98 12.29 12.69 -7.62
CA LYS A 98 11.70 11.71 -8.53
C LYS A 98 12.79 10.77 -9.08
N GLU A 99 13.94 11.33 -9.41
CA GLU A 99 15.11 10.65 -9.98
C GLU A 99 15.66 9.62 -8.99
N ASP A 100 15.84 10.02 -7.73
CA ASP A 100 16.31 9.13 -6.67
C ASP A 100 15.32 7.99 -6.40
N ARG A 101 14.01 8.27 -6.46
CA ARG A 101 12.97 7.24 -6.33
C ARG A 101 12.98 6.25 -7.49
N VAL A 102 13.24 6.71 -8.71
CA VAL A 102 13.36 5.83 -9.89
C VAL A 102 14.59 4.95 -9.75
N ARG A 103 15.75 5.53 -9.41
CA ARG A 103 17.00 4.79 -9.19
C ARG A 103 16.85 3.70 -8.13
N GLN A 104 16.30 4.03 -6.95
CA GLN A 104 16.04 3.05 -5.89
C GLN A 104 15.14 1.90 -6.36
N ARG A 105 14.09 2.22 -7.15
CA ARG A 105 13.17 1.20 -7.68
C ARG A 105 13.84 0.27 -8.69
N GLU A 106 14.75 0.79 -9.51
CA GLU A 106 15.52 0.00 -10.47
C GLU A 106 16.53 -0.92 -9.77
N GLU A 107 17.25 -0.40 -8.78
CA GLU A 107 18.17 -1.15 -7.93
C GLU A 107 17.44 -2.30 -7.20
N GLU A 108 16.32 -2.02 -6.53
CA GLU A 108 15.49 -3.05 -5.90
C GLU A 108 14.98 -4.09 -6.91
N LYS A 109 14.61 -3.66 -8.12
CA LYS A 109 14.12 -4.56 -9.16
C LYS A 109 15.24 -5.47 -9.65
N ALA A 110 16.45 -4.93 -9.83
CA ALA A 110 17.63 -5.69 -10.22
C ALA A 110 18.01 -6.69 -9.12
N GLU A 111 18.01 -6.28 -7.86
CA GLU A 111 18.26 -7.17 -6.72
C GLU A 111 17.23 -8.29 -6.65
N LYS A 112 15.93 -7.96 -6.71
CA LYS A 112 14.85 -8.97 -6.75
C LYS A 112 14.98 -9.92 -7.93
N ALA A 113 15.42 -9.44 -9.09
CA ALA A 113 15.68 -10.28 -10.25
C ALA A 113 16.86 -11.23 -10.03
N ARG A 114 17.95 -10.74 -9.44
CA ARG A 114 19.13 -11.56 -9.08
C ARG A 114 18.78 -12.63 -8.06
N VAL A 115 18.10 -12.28 -6.97
CA VAL A 115 17.63 -13.23 -5.95
C VAL A 115 16.72 -14.28 -6.57
N LYS A 116 15.81 -13.89 -7.46
CA LYS A 116 14.92 -14.83 -8.17
C LYS A 116 15.70 -15.78 -9.08
N GLU A 117 16.73 -15.29 -9.76
CA GLU A 117 17.59 -16.12 -10.61
C GLU A 117 18.42 -17.10 -9.79
N GLU A 118 18.99 -16.66 -8.66
CA GLU A 118 19.73 -17.48 -7.72
C GLU A 118 18.85 -18.58 -7.14
N LEU A 119 17.63 -18.25 -6.69
CA LEU A 119 16.63 -19.22 -6.26
C LEU A 119 16.27 -20.21 -7.38
N ARG A 120 16.21 -19.76 -8.64
CA ARG A 120 15.97 -20.63 -9.81
C ARG A 120 17.15 -21.58 -10.04
N LYS A 121 18.39 -21.11 -9.91
CA LYS A 121 19.61 -21.94 -10.05
C LYS A 121 19.74 -22.94 -8.91
N ALA A 122 19.47 -22.52 -7.67
CA ALA A 122 19.45 -23.39 -6.50
C ALA A 122 18.37 -24.48 -6.60
N ARG A 123 17.17 -24.13 -7.09
CA ARG A 123 16.12 -25.12 -7.42
C ARG A 123 16.46 -26.01 -8.62
N GLY A 124 17.35 -25.58 -9.50
CA GLY A 124 17.82 -26.35 -10.65
C GLY A 124 18.97 -27.34 -10.34
N LEU A 125 19.44 -27.41 -9.09
CA LEU A 125 20.59 -28.23 -8.67
C LEU A 125 20.24 -29.43 -7.75
N GLN A 126 18.98 -29.87 -7.72
CA GLN A 126 18.56 -31.22 -7.27
C GLN A 126 17.51 -31.71 -8.28
N VAL A 127 17.69 -32.80 -9.03
CA VAL A 127 17.89 -34.20 -8.57
C VAL A 127 18.76 -34.99 -9.58
N PRO A 128 19.80 -35.73 -9.16
CA PRO A 128 20.30 -36.86 -9.94
C PRO A 128 19.29 -38.02 -9.87
N ASN A 129 19.11 -38.66 -11.02
CA ASN A 129 18.25 -39.81 -11.30
C ASN A 129 18.19 -40.86 -10.18
N LEU A 130 17.02 -41.04 -9.57
CA LEU A 130 16.60 -42.31 -9.01
C LEU A 130 15.26 -42.68 -9.63
N GLN A 131 15.28 -43.85 -10.25
CA GLN A 131 14.18 -44.52 -10.91
C GLN A 131 12.94 -44.61 -9.99
N ASN A 132 11.77 -44.51 -10.62
CA ASN A 132 10.42 -44.81 -10.11
C ASN A 132 9.80 -43.79 -9.14
N PHE A 133 8.79 -43.05 -9.60
CA PHE A 133 7.40 -43.21 -9.13
C PHE A 133 6.43 -42.42 -10.05
N SER A 134 5.62 -43.20 -10.77
CA SER A 134 4.32 -42.95 -11.42
C SER A 134 3.82 -41.52 -11.70
N LEU A 135 3.48 -41.29 -12.98
CA LEU A 135 2.66 -40.20 -13.51
C LEU A 135 1.25 -40.22 -12.89
N ALA A 136 0.86 -39.13 -12.24
CA ALA A 136 -0.54 -38.75 -12.11
C ALA A 136 -0.71 -37.30 -12.59
N SER A 137 -1.02 -37.20 -13.89
CA SER A 137 -1.56 -35.99 -14.50
C SER A 137 -2.92 -35.72 -13.88
N SER A 138 -3.09 -34.61 -13.15
CA SER A 138 -4.42 -34.13 -12.79
C SER A 138 -4.69 -32.82 -13.51
N SER A 139 -5.19 -33.00 -14.72
CA SER A 139 -5.83 -31.99 -15.56
C SER A 139 -6.98 -31.30 -14.83
N ARG A 140 -7.20 -30.04 -15.18
CA ARG A 140 -8.34 -29.21 -14.78
C ARG A 140 -9.64 -29.97 -15.00
N ARG A 141 -10.55 -29.97 -14.02
CA ARG A 141 -11.97 -30.21 -14.28
C ARG A 141 -12.79 -29.02 -13.83
N ILE A 142 -13.34 -28.37 -14.85
CA ILE A 142 -14.54 -27.56 -14.82
C ILE A 142 -15.68 -28.47 -14.34
N ALA A 143 -16.43 -28.04 -13.32
CA ALA A 143 -17.67 -28.70 -12.93
C ALA A 143 -18.80 -28.17 -13.82
N PRO A 144 -19.56 -29.03 -14.53
CA PRO A 144 -20.76 -28.62 -15.23
C PRO A 144 -21.97 -28.54 -14.29
N TYR A 145 -22.76 -27.48 -14.52
CA TYR A 145 -24.15 -27.25 -14.14
C TYR A 145 -25.09 -28.37 -14.61
N ILE A 146 -26.04 -28.80 -13.77
CA ILE A 146 -27.36 -29.39 -14.13
C ILE A 146 -28.28 -29.37 -12.87
N PRO A 147 -29.62 -29.34 -12.98
CA PRO A 147 -30.52 -28.35 -13.59
C PRO A 147 -31.18 -27.43 -12.55
#